data_AF-A0AAV8YUM9-F1
#
_entry.id   AF-A0AAV8YUM9-F1
#
_cell.length_a   1.000
_cell.length_b   1.000
_cell.length_c   1.000
_cell.angle_alpha   90.00
_cell.angle_beta   90.00
_cell.angle_gamma   90.00
#
_symmetry.space_group_name_H-M   'P 1'
#
loop_
_entity.id
_entity.type
_entity.pdbx_description
1 polymer ?
#
loop_
_entity_poly.entity_id
_entity_poly.type
_entity_poly.pdbx_seq_one_letter_code
_entity_poly.pdbx_strand_id
1 'polypeptide(L)'
;MVGGTTSYGNEPERQALGFPRREHKPRKFKAGQLVVARLYDNNTTGNTLNELRFQLFAKSLSKHRFNLASLPPTESAARGHSLRTYHQVQTWYGKRASDVPESA
;
A
#
# COMPACT_ATOMS: atom_id res chain seq x y z
N MET A 1 7.07 -32.27 6.31
CA MET A 1 7.69 -31.29 5.39
C MET A 1 7.17 -31.56 3.99
N VAL A 2 6.19 -30.79 3.52
CA VAL A 2 5.81 -30.77 2.09
C VAL A 2 5.64 -29.31 1.73
N GLY A 3 6.67 -28.75 1.07
CA GLY A 3 6.68 -27.38 0.59
C GLY A 3 5.76 -27.25 -0.62
N GLY A 4 4.57 -26.70 -0.42
CA GLY A 4 3.69 -26.30 -1.50
C GLY A 4 4.12 -24.94 -2.05
N THR A 5 5.07 -24.91 -2.98
CA THR A 5 5.26 -23.75 -3.84
C THR A 5 4.10 -23.72 -4.81
N THR A 6 3.01 -23.02 -4.47
CA THR A 6 1.98 -22.66 -5.43
C THR A 6 2.61 -21.75 -6.48
N SER A 7 3.17 -22.37 -7.51
CA SER A 7 3.55 -21.73 -8.76
C SER A 7 2.25 -21.20 -9.36
N TYR A 8 2.01 -19.91 -9.18
CA TYR A 8 0.88 -19.22 -9.80
C TYR A 8 1.14 -19.24 -11.31
N GLY A 9 0.34 -20.03 -12.03
CA GLY A 9 0.33 -20.10 -13.49
C GLY A 9 0.25 -18.72 -14.14
N ASN A 10 0.81 -18.65 -15.34
CA ASN A 10 0.98 -17.42 -16.11
C ASN A 10 -0.37 -16.74 -16.37
N GLU A 11 -0.38 -15.41 -16.47
CA GLU A 11 -1.56 -14.55 -16.72
C GLU A 11 -2.57 -15.05 -17.78
N PRO A 12 -2.18 -15.70 -18.90
CA PRO A 12 -3.15 -16.26 -19.86
C PRO A 12 -4.00 -17.41 -19.31
N GLU A 13 -3.46 -18.28 -18.45
CA GLU A 13 -4.20 -19.41 -17.89
C GLU A 13 -5.26 -18.95 -16.88
N ARG A 14 -4.96 -17.87 -16.15
CA ARG A 14 -5.92 -17.27 -15.21
C ARG A 14 -7.12 -16.66 -15.93
N GLN A 15 -6.92 -16.14 -17.14
CA GLN A 15 -8.00 -15.60 -17.98
C GLN A 15 -8.87 -16.70 -18.59
N ALA A 16 -8.27 -17.84 -18.97
CA ALA A 16 -9.00 -19.00 -19.49
C ALA A 16 -9.92 -19.64 -18.44
N LEU A 17 -9.52 -19.64 -17.16
CA LEU A 17 -10.31 -20.15 -16.04
C LEU A 17 -11.36 -19.16 -15.52
N GLY A 18 -11.61 -18.06 -16.23
CA GLY A 18 -12.64 -17.07 -15.86
C GLY A 18 -12.34 -16.31 -14.57
N PHE A 19 -11.10 -16.38 -14.04
CA PHE A 19 -10.75 -15.57 -12.88
C PHE A 19 -10.76 -14.10 -13.29
N PRO A 20 -11.45 -13.23 -12.52
CA PRO A 20 -11.49 -11.81 -12.83
C PRO A 20 -10.07 -11.28 -12.90
N ARG A 21 -9.73 -10.61 -14.01
CA ARG A 21 -8.47 -9.86 -14.15
C ARG A 21 -8.38 -8.99 -12.92
N ARG A 22 -7.33 -9.18 -12.11
CA ARG A 22 -7.08 -8.30 -10.96
C ARG A 22 -6.87 -6.92 -11.54
N GLU A 23 -7.92 -6.13 -11.65
CA GLU A 23 -7.78 -4.74 -12.05
C GLU A 23 -6.77 -4.14 -11.08
N HIS A 24 -5.67 -3.68 -11.64
CA HIS A 24 -4.66 -2.92 -10.91
C HIS A 24 -5.27 -1.55 -10.61
N LYS A 25 -6.37 -1.47 -9.86
CA LYS A 25 -7.08 -0.23 -9.54
C LYS A 25 -6.08 0.66 -8.80
N PRO A 26 -5.52 1.71 -9.44
CA PRO A 26 -4.47 2.51 -8.82
C PRO A 26 -5.04 3.49 -7.77
N ARG A 27 -6.36 3.46 -7.54
CA ARG A 27 -7.08 4.52 -6.82
C ARG A 27 -7.00 4.45 -5.30
N LYS A 28 -6.81 3.27 -4.68
CA LYS A 28 -6.86 3.15 -3.20
C LYS A 28 -5.54 3.44 -2.48
N PHE A 29 -4.41 3.43 -3.19
CA PHE A 29 -3.10 3.62 -2.56
C PHE A 29 -2.70 5.09 -2.43
N LYS A 30 -3.12 5.92 -3.40
CA LYS A 30 -2.77 7.35 -3.43
C LYS A 30 -3.37 8.11 -2.25
N ALA A 31 -4.59 7.77 -1.82
CA ALA A 31 -5.23 8.38 -0.67
C ALA A 31 -4.45 8.12 0.64
N GLY A 32 -4.02 6.88 0.90
CA GLY A 32 -3.23 6.54 2.08
C GLY A 32 -1.88 7.25 2.12
N GLN A 33 -1.20 7.33 0.97
CA GLN A 33 0.04 8.09 0.85
C GLN A 33 -0.14 9.59 1.12
N LEU A 34 -1.24 10.18 0.65
CA LEU A 34 -1.55 11.60 0.88
C LEU A 34 -1.81 11.91 2.36
N VAL A 35 -2.52 11.02 3.07
CA VAL A 35 -2.74 11.16 4.52
C VAL A 35 -1.40 11.14 5.25
N VAL A 36 -0.54 10.18 4.94
CA VAL A 36 0.79 10.10 5.54
C VAL A 36 1.61 11.35 5.19
N ALA A 37 1.65 11.77 3.94
CA ALA A 37 2.38 12.98 3.54
C ALA A 37 1.92 14.22 4.34
N ARG A 38 0.61 14.38 4.52
CA ARG A 38 0.03 15.50 5.27
C ARG A 38 0.42 15.53 6.75
N LEU A 39 0.64 14.36 7.37
CA LEU A 39 1.10 14.27 8.75
C LEU A 39 2.52 14.82 8.95
N TYR A 40 3.36 14.75 7.92
CA TYR A 40 4.75 15.21 7.98
C TYR A 40 4.91 16.63 7.44
N ASP A 41 4.11 17.03 6.45
CA ASP A 41 4.16 18.38 5.90
C ASP A 41 2.79 18.80 5.34
N ASN A 42 2.29 19.93 5.86
CA ASN A 42 1.01 20.52 5.51
C ASN A 42 1.02 21.20 4.14
N ASN A 43 2.16 21.35 3.48
CA ASN A 43 2.27 21.99 2.17
C ASN A 43 2.57 20.99 1.03
N THR A 44 2.51 19.68 1.28
CA THR A 44 2.79 18.68 0.25
C THR A 44 1.60 18.52 -0.71
N THR A 45 1.45 19.44 -1.64
CA THR A 45 0.52 19.30 -2.77
C THR A 45 1.27 18.74 -3.97
N GLY A 46 1.00 17.49 -4.34
CA GLY A 46 1.46 16.90 -5.60
C GLY A 46 2.76 16.10 -5.57
N ASN A 47 3.57 16.19 -4.51
CA ASN A 47 4.81 15.42 -4.40
C ASN A 47 4.56 13.98 -3.93
N THR A 48 5.38 13.03 -4.40
CA THR A 48 5.36 11.65 -3.91
C THR A 48 5.90 11.58 -2.48
N LEU A 49 5.51 10.54 -1.73
CA LEU A 49 5.98 10.39 -0.34
C LEU A 49 7.51 10.24 -0.26
N ASN A 50 8.13 9.66 -1.28
CA ASN A 50 9.59 9.52 -1.37
C ASN A 50 10.28 10.85 -1.60
N GLU A 51 9.71 11.73 -2.45
CA GLU A 51 10.23 13.08 -2.67
C GLU A 51 10.17 13.90 -1.36
N LEU A 52 9.03 13.85 -0.66
CA LEU A 52 8.90 14.47 0.66
C LEU A 52 9.95 13.95 1.65
N ARG A 53 10.15 12.62 1.68
CA ARG A 53 11.16 11.98 2.55
C ARG A 53 12.57 12.46 2.22
N PHE A 54 12.92 12.58 0.94
CA PHE A 54 14.22 13.08 0.51
C PHE A 54 14.43 14.54 0.92
N GLN A 55 13.44 15.41 0.70
CA GLN A 55 13.52 16.81 1.09
C GLN A 55 13.68 16.98 2.61
N LEU A 56 12.93 16.23 3.41
CA LEU A 56 13.06 16.26 4.86
C LEU A 56 14.39 15.69 5.34
N PHE A 57 14.92 14.67 4.66
CA PHE A 57 16.26 14.16 4.93
C PHE A 57 17.33 15.21 4.64
N ALA A 58 17.32 15.83 3.46
CA ALA A 58 18.25 16.88 3.08
C ALA A 58 18.19 18.07 4.06
N LYS A 59 16.99 18.50 4.46
CA LYS A 59 16.78 19.54 5.49
C LYS A 59 17.27 19.11 6.89
N SER A 60 17.34 17.81 7.15
CA SER A 60 17.81 17.29 8.44
C SER A 60 19.34 17.21 8.50
N LEU A 61 20.02 17.04 7.37
CA LEU A 61 21.48 17.02 7.29
C LEU A 61 22.13 18.35 7.71
N SER A 62 21.41 19.46 7.60
CA SER A 62 21.91 20.76 8.09
C SER A 62 21.92 20.87 9.61
N LYS A 63 21.32 19.92 10.33
CA LYS A 63 21.25 19.91 11.81
C LYS A 63 22.37 19.03 12.38
N HIS A 64 23.04 19.52 13.42
CA HIS A 64 24.11 18.80 14.11
C HIS A 64 23.66 17.46 14.74
N ARG A 65 22.38 17.33 15.08
CA ARG A 65 21.76 16.08 15.56
C ARG A 65 20.42 15.90 14.89
N PHE A 66 20.29 14.92 14.01
CA PHE A 66 19.00 14.57 13.41
C PHE A 66 18.64 13.12 13.72
N ASN A 67 17.35 12.87 13.91
CA ASN A 67 16.82 11.55 14.19
C ASN A 67 16.28 10.94 12.89
N LEU A 68 16.84 9.82 12.44
CA LEU A 68 16.36 9.11 11.26
C LEU A 68 14.92 8.60 11.41
N ALA A 69 14.49 8.30 12.65
CA ALA A 69 13.13 7.84 12.93
C ALA A 69 12.07 8.93 12.76
N SER A 70 12.45 10.21 12.69
CA SER A 70 11.50 11.31 12.44
C SER A 70 11.17 11.49 10.95
N LEU A 71 11.79 10.72 10.06
CA LEU A 71 11.50 10.78 8.63
C LEU A 71 10.17 10.10 8.30
N PRO A 72 9.44 10.57 7.27
CA PRO A 72 8.24 9.89 6.79
C PRO A 72 8.56 8.47 6.32
N PRO A 73 7.66 7.49 6.50
CA PRO A 73 7.84 6.15 5.96
C PRO A 73 7.99 6.19 4.44
N THR A 74 8.65 5.18 3.86
CA THR A 74 8.74 5.05 2.40
C THR A 74 7.38 4.80 1.79
N GLU A 75 7.25 5.07 0.49
CA GLU A 75 5.99 4.82 -0.24
C GLU A 75 5.51 3.36 -0.11
N SER A 76 6.43 2.40 -0.18
CA SER A 76 6.13 0.97 -0.03
C SER A 76 5.62 0.64 1.39
N ALA A 77 6.23 1.22 2.41
CA ALA A 77 5.82 1.04 3.80
C ALA A 77 4.44 1.66 4.05
N ALA A 78 4.21 2.89 3.57
CA ALA A 78 2.90 3.55 3.67
C ALA A 78 1.81 2.75 2.94
N ARG A 79 2.12 2.20 1.76
CA ARG A 79 1.21 1.32 1.02
C ARG A 79 0.88 0.06 1.79
N GLY A 80 1.89 -0.63 2.33
CA GLY A 80 1.70 -1.85 3.11
C GLY A 80 0.88 -1.60 4.38
N HIS A 81 1.16 -0.50 5.08
CA HIS A 81 0.41 -0.10 6.26
C HIS A 81 -1.05 0.23 5.93
N SER A 82 -1.29 1.03 4.88
CA SER A 82 -2.64 1.38 4.42
C SER A 82 -3.46 0.13 4.07
N LEU A 83 -2.83 -0.85 3.41
CA LEU A 83 -3.49 -2.11 3.06
C LEU A 83 -3.83 -2.94 4.30
N ARG A 84 -2.90 -3.05 5.25
CA ARG A 84 -3.13 -3.77 6.51
C ARG A 84 -4.28 -3.15 7.30
N THR A 85 -4.29 -1.83 7.45
CA THR A 85 -5.35 -1.09 8.13
C THR A 85 -6.69 -1.26 7.42
N TYR A 86 -6.70 -1.20 6.09
CA TYR A 86 -7.92 -1.48 5.32
C TYR A 86 -8.47 -2.88 5.61
N HIS A 87 -7.64 -3.92 5.56
CA HIS A 87 -8.07 -5.28 5.86
C HIS A 87 -8.58 -5.42 7.29
N GLN A 88 -7.88 -4.85 8.27
CA GLN A 88 -8.30 -4.86 9.66
C GLN A 88 -9.70 -4.25 9.84
N VAL A 89 -9.95 -3.09 9.23
CA VAL A 89 -11.26 -2.43 9.26
C VAL A 89 -12.32 -3.25 8.53
N GLN A 90 -11.99 -3.86 7.39
CA GLN A 90 -12.93 -4.74 6.67
C GLN A 90 -13.33 -5.97 7.50
N THR A 91 -12.39 -6.55 8.25
CA THR A 91 -12.68 -7.64 9.18
C THR A 91 -13.65 -7.21 10.27
N TRP A 92 -13.48 -6.02 10.85
CA TRP A 92 -14.41 -5.47 11.84
C TRP A 92 -15.80 -5.19 11.25
N TYR A 93 -15.85 -4.78 9.99
CA TYR A 93 -17.12 -4.52 9.30
C TYR A 93 -17.88 -5.80 8.91
N GLY A 94 -17.36 -6.99 9.23
CA GLY A 94 -18.02 -8.26 8.90
C GLY A 94 -18.05 -8.58 7.40
N LYS A 95 -17.33 -7.82 6.57
CA LYS A 95 -17.16 -8.12 5.13
C LYS A 95 -16.23 -9.33 4.99
N ARG A 96 -16.80 -10.53 5.06
CA ARG A 96 -16.16 -11.74 4.54
C ARG A 96 -16.10 -11.62 3.01
N ALA A 97 -14.98 -11.99 2.40
CA ALA A 97 -14.82 -12.03 0.96
C ALA A 97 -15.63 -13.19 0.31
N SER A 98 -16.89 -13.35 0.71
CA SER A 98 -17.81 -14.41 0.32
C SER A 98 -19.14 -13.79 -0.12
N ASP A 99 -19.07 -12.92 -1.14
CA ASP A 99 -20.18 -12.66 -2.07
C ASP A 99 -19.72 -13.15 -3.46
N VAL A 100 -19.05 -14.31 -3.52
CA VAL A 100 -18.92 -15.08 -4.76
C VAL A 100 -20.13 -16.02 -4.75
N PRO A 101 -21.07 -15.92 -5.70
CA PRO A 101 -22.10 -16.93 -5.84
C PRO A 101 -21.42 -18.24 -6.25
N GLU A 102 -21.30 -19.14 -5.29
CA GLU A 102 -21.03 -20.55 -5.53
C GLU A 102 -22.34 -21.17 -6.05
N SER A 103 -22.29 -21.70 -7.28
CA SER A 103 -23.32 -22.49 -7.96
C SER A 103 -24.64 -21.81 -8.34
N ALA A 104 -24.83 -21.65 -9.66
CA ALA A 104 -25.97 -22.21 -10.39
C ALA A 104 -25.48 -22.57 -11.81
#